data_AF-A0A3D5B7G7-F1
#
_entry.id   AF-A0A3D5B7G7-F1
#
_cell.length_a   1.000
_cell.length_b   1.000
_cell.length_c   1.000
_cell.angle_alpha   90.00
_cell.angle_beta   90.00
_cell.angle_gamma   90.00
#
_symmetry.space_group_name_H-M   'P 1'
#
loop_
_entity.id
_entity.type
_entity.pdbx_description
1 polymer ?
#
loop_
_entity_poly.entity_id
_entity_poly.type
_entity_poly.pdbx_seq_one_letter_code
_entity_poly.pdbx_strand_id
1 'polypeptide(L)'
;MAKNKLNKLVHKKSKKSWVIKALLILAVLLALMVAVYFLPPVHDRLAWRVYNLRMQIFYFFNPPGEESFTPAQQAEMDAIVHQTQTALALESTATPEPSQTPTNYVSPTPTATMTPTPTATPLPESKTLNGVVWEAQGFNNCGPANLAMALSYWGWQGDQYTTGDWLRPNDRDRNVMPYEMVDYVRQETSFNVVLRHGGDLEMLKKFIAAGFPVLIEKGFEDEVPQGGWMGHYGVVTAYDDATEIFLIQDSYVKADYAYSYARVEKFWQAFNYVFLVIYPPERESQVLSILGPYADETYSLQQAAQKALEETTTMTGKQQFFAWYNYGTSLVNLTDYFGAAQAYDNAYAFLDDEYDGYNPMWRITWYQTGPYYAYYWTGRYEDLIRLADLTISYSSVEPAIEETWVWRARAKVALGDLEGAIEDYRAALKWHPGWAIAESELSGLGVTP
;
A
#
# COMPACT_ATOMS: atom_id res chain seq x y z
N MET A 1 6.13 15.35 86.11
CA MET A 1 6.17 15.58 84.64
C MET A 1 7.19 14.64 83.99
N ALA A 2 6.84 13.41 83.58
CA ALA A 2 7.78 12.55 82.82
C ALA A 2 7.15 11.36 82.08
N LYS A 3 5.83 11.34 81.80
CA LYS A 3 5.19 10.20 81.11
C LYS A 3 4.48 10.51 79.78
N ASN A 4 4.42 11.77 79.35
CA ASN A 4 3.65 12.15 78.14
C ASN A 4 4.46 12.57 76.90
N LYS A 5 5.80 12.43 76.89
CA LYS A 5 6.61 12.74 75.69
C LYS A 5 7.11 11.51 74.91
N LEU A 6 6.91 10.27 75.41
CA LEU A 6 7.37 9.06 74.70
C LEU A 6 6.37 8.53 73.65
N ASN A 7 5.08 8.87 73.75
CA ASN A 7 4.06 8.34 72.83
C ASN A 7 3.96 9.06 71.47
N LYS A 8 4.60 10.24 71.30
CA LYS A 8 4.60 10.95 70.00
C LYS A 8 5.75 10.58 69.05
N LEU A 9 6.79 9.88 69.52
CA LEU A 9 7.91 9.42 68.68
C LEU A 9 7.75 7.99 68.14
N VAL A 10 6.90 7.16 68.77
CA VAL A 10 6.66 5.78 68.35
C VAL A 10 5.69 5.68 67.16
N HIS A 11 4.76 6.62 67.01
CA HIS A 11 3.78 6.61 65.91
C HIS A 11 4.29 7.15 64.57
N LYS A 12 5.48 7.77 64.51
CA LYS A 12 6.07 8.26 63.25
C LYS A 12 6.96 7.21 62.55
N LYS A 13 7.51 6.25 63.30
CA LYS A 13 8.35 5.15 62.77
C LYS A 13 7.54 4.03 62.11
N SER A 14 6.31 3.74 62.54
CA SER A 14 5.50 2.66 61.96
C SER A 14 4.97 2.97 60.56
N LYS A 15 4.57 4.23 60.30
CA LYS A 15 4.12 4.66 58.97
C LYS A 15 5.21 4.51 57.90
N LYS A 16 6.47 4.82 58.22
CA LYS A 16 7.59 4.70 57.27
C LYS A 16 7.94 3.24 56.95
N SER A 17 7.84 2.34 57.94
CA SER A 17 8.02 0.89 57.75
C SER A 17 6.91 0.27 56.89
N TRP A 18 5.66 0.70 57.08
CA TRP A 18 4.53 0.24 56.26
C TRP A 18 4.62 0.70 54.81
N VAL A 19 5.01 1.95 54.57
CA VAL A 19 5.22 2.47 53.20
C VAL A 19 6.33 1.70 52.47
N ILE A 20 7.44 1.40 53.13
CA ILE A 20 8.53 0.60 52.51
C ILE A 20 8.05 -0.83 52.19
N LYS A 21 7.32 -1.48 53.11
CA LYS A 21 6.74 -2.80 52.84
C LYS A 21 5.74 -2.77 51.69
N ALA A 22 4.89 -1.74 51.63
CA ALA A 22 3.93 -1.56 50.55
C ALA A 22 4.64 -1.37 49.20
N LEU A 23 5.71 -0.56 49.15
CA LEU A 23 6.52 -0.37 47.94
C LEU A 23 7.23 -1.67 47.51
N LEU A 24 7.75 -2.45 48.45
CA LEU A 24 8.37 -3.74 48.15
C LEU A 24 7.34 -4.76 47.61
N ILE A 25 6.16 -4.82 48.21
CA ILE A 25 5.06 -5.66 47.72
C ILE A 25 4.66 -5.22 46.30
N LEU A 26 4.51 -3.91 46.07
CA LEU A 26 4.20 -3.38 44.75
C LEU A 26 5.28 -3.73 43.72
N ALA A 27 6.56 -3.61 44.08
CA ALA A 27 7.67 -3.98 43.20
C ALA A 27 7.67 -5.48 42.86
N VAL A 28 7.39 -6.35 43.84
CA VAL A 28 7.27 -7.80 43.62
C VAL A 28 6.06 -8.11 42.73
N LEU A 29 4.91 -7.46 42.95
CA LEU A 29 3.73 -7.62 42.11
C LEU A 29 3.99 -7.14 40.68
N LEU A 30 4.70 -6.03 40.50
CA LEU A 30 5.10 -5.52 39.19
C LEU A 30 6.03 -6.51 38.48
N ALA A 31 7.04 -7.04 39.18
CA ALA A 31 7.94 -8.04 38.63
C ALA A 31 7.21 -9.34 38.24
N LEU A 32 6.25 -9.78 39.06
CA LEU A 32 5.39 -10.93 38.74
C LEU A 32 4.51 -10.65 37.52
N MET A 33 3.92 -9.46 37.39
CA MET A 33 3.12 -9.09 36.21
C MET A 33 3.98 -9.10 34.94
N VAL A 34 5.21 -8.58 35.00
CA VAL A 34 6.16 -8.62 33.88
C VAL A 34 6.52 -10.07 33.54
N ALA A 35 6.83 -10.91 34.54
CA ALA A 35 7.15 -12.31 34.32
C ALA A 35 5.96 -13.08 33.69
N VAL A 36 4.74 -12.83 34.15
CA VAL A 36 3.51 -13.42 33.59
C VAL A 36 3.26 -12.94 32.17
N TYR A 37 3.53 -11.66 31.87
CA TYR A 37 3.39 -11.11 30.51
C TYR A 37 4.29 -11.83 29.50
N PHE A 38 5.52 -12.19 29.88
CA PHE A 38 6.45 -12.92 29.00
C PHE A 38 6.19 -14.43 28.90
N LEU A 39 5.14 -14.96 29.54
CA LEU A 39 4.68 -16.32 29.24
C LEU A 39 4.05 -16.31 27.83
N PRO A 40 4.46 -17.21 26.90
CA PRO A 40 3.99 -17.21 25.51
C PRO A 40 2.47 -17.03 25.34
N PRO A 41 1.58 -17.82 26.00
CA PRO A 41 0.14 -17.69 25.79
C PRO A 41 -0.46 -16.36 26.28
N VAL A 42 0.25 -15.65 27.17
CA VAL A 42 -0.16 -14.32 27.65
C VAL A 42 0.40 -13.25 26.72
N HIS A 43 1.68 -13.36 26.37
CA HIS A 43 2.35 -12.45 25.45
C HIS A 43 1.61 -12.38 24.13
N ASP A 44 1.35 -13.51 23.49
CA ASP A 44 0.74 -13.57 22.15
C ASP A 44 -0.65 -12.92 22.12
N ARG A 45 -1.39 -12.99 23.24
CA ARG A 45 -2.73 -12.39 23.36
C ARG A 45 -2.73 -10.90 23.69
N LEU A 46 -1.68 -10.41 24.36
CA LEU A 46 -1.62 -9.05 24.89
C LEU A 46 -0.61 -8.14 24.18
N ALA A 47 0.38 -8.69 23.47
CA ALA A 47 1.47 -7.94 22.87
C ALA A 47 0.96 -6.85 21.92
N TRP A 48 -0.01 -7.16 21.07
CA TRP A 48 -0.62 -6.18 20.17
C TRP A 48 -1.37 -5.05 20.92
N ARG A 49 -1.96 -5.34 22.09
CA ARG A 49 -2.63 -4.32 22.93
C ARG A 49 -1.61 -3.41 23.60
N VAL A 50 -0.53 -3.99 24.11
CA VAL A 50 0.59 -3.23 24.69
C VAL A 50 1.23 -2.36 23.61
N TYR A 51 1.41 -2.89 22.40
CA TYR A 51 1.87 -2.13 21.25
C TYR A 51 0.93 -0.98 20.93
N ASN A 52 -0.38 -1.22 20.77
CA ASN A 52 -1.35 -0.15 20.50
C ASN A 52 -1.37 0.93 21.58
N LEU A 53 -1.20 0.57 22.85
CA LEU A 53 -1.06 1.56 23.92
C LEU A 53 0.23 2.38 23.76
N ARG A 54 1.37 1.76 23.45
CA ARG A 54 2.62 2.47 23.15
C ARG A 54 2.46 3.40 21.95
N MET A 55 1.75 2.98 20.91
CA MET A 55 1.41 3.79 19.73
C MET A 55 0.58 5.01 20.11
N GLN A 56 -0.49 4.82 20.89
CA GLN A 56 -1.34 5.90 21.35
C GLN A 56 -0.57 6.92 22.19
N ILE A 57 0.33 6.46 23.07
CA ILE A 57 1.21 7.34 23.84
C ILE A 57 2.18 8.08 22.92
N PHE A 58 2.78 7.39 21.93
CA PHE A 58 3.70 8.01 20.98
C PHE A 58 3.01 9.12 20.19
N TYR A 59 1.84 8.85 19.59
CA TYR A 59 1.09 9.84 18.80
C TYR A 59 0.47 10.95 19.64
N PHE A 60 0.24 10.72 20.94
CA PHE A 60 -0.15 11.81 21.84
C PHE A 60 0.96 12.87 21.98
N PHE A 61 2.23 12.46 21.98
CA PHE A 61 3.37 13.37 22.06
C PHE A 61 3.96 13.77 20.71
N ASN A 62 3.69 12.98 19.66
CA ASN A 62 4.14 13.19 18.29
C ASN A 62 2.93 13.03 17.35
N PRO A 63 1.98 13.97 17.40
CA PRO A 63 0.80 13.95 16.53
C PRO A 63 1.23 13.85 15.05
N PRO A 64 0.80 12.80 14.33
CA PRO A 64 1.25 12.60 12.96
C PRO A 64 0.54 13.58 12.02
N GLY A 65 1.27 13.99 10.97
CA GLY A 65 0.75 14.87 9.94
C GLY A 65 0.72 16.36 10.29
N GLU A 66 1.37 16.79 11.38
CA GLU A 66 1.55 18.23 11.66
C GLU A 66 2.46 18.94 10.66
N GLU A 67 3.34 18.20 9.98
CA GLU A 67 4.16 18.70 8.88
C GLU A 67 3.68 18.09 7.56
N SER A 68 3.30 18.96 6.61
CA SER A 68 3.06 18.59 5.22
C SER A 68 4.40 18.45 4.47
N PHE A 69 4.41 17.54 3.49
CA PHE A 69 5.54 17.43 2.57
C PHE A 69 5.36 18.46 1.46
N THR A 70 6.22 19.47 1.41
CA THR A 70 6.31 20.38 0.26
C THR A 70 7.57 20.02 -0.55
N PRO A 71 7.42 19.43 -1.75
CA PRO A 71 8.56 19.17 -2.60
C PRO A 71 9.26 20.49 -3.02
N ALA A 72 10.58 20.50 -3.16
CA ALA A 72 11.38 21.73 -3.30
C ALA A 72 12.29 21.77 -4.53
N GLN A 73 12.56 20.63 -5.18
CA GLN A 73 13.49 20.55 -6.31
C GLN A 73 12.81 20.68 -7.69
N GLN A 74 11.57 21.18 -7.77
CA GLN A 74 10.84 21.30 -9.05
C GLN A 74 11.55 22.23 -10.03
N ALA A 75 11.97 23.42 -9.57
CA ALA A 75 12.61 24.41 -10.43
C ALA A 75 13.98 23.94 -10.97
N GLU A 76 14.73 23.20 -10.16
CA GLU A 76 15.99 22.58 -10.58
C GLU A 76 15.73 21.53 -11.66
N MET A 77 14.68 20.72 -11.51
CA MET A 77 14.27 19.73 -12.49
C MET A 77 13.87 20.36 -13.82
N ASP A 78 12.98 21.35 -13.78
CA ASP A 78 12.47 22.02 -14.97
C ASP A 78 13.61 22.70 -15.75
N ALA A 79 14.60 23.24 -15.04
CA ALA A 79 15.79 23.82 -15.66
C ALA A 79 16.65 22.76 -16.36
N ILE A 80 16.84 21.58 -15.75
CA ILE A 80 17.57 20.46 -16.38
C ILE A 80 16.84 20.02 -17.65
N VAL A 81 15.53 19.75 -17.57
CA VAL A 81 14.71 19.30 -18.71
C VAL A 81 14.74 20.32 -19.85
N HIS A 82 14.58 21.60 -19.55
CA HIS A 82 14.65 22.66 -20.55
C HIS A 82 16.03 22.71 -21.23
N GLN A 83 17.12 22.51 -20.47
CA GLN A 83 18.47 22.45 -21.03
C GLN A 83 18.68 21.22 -21.92
N THR A 84 18.21 20.03 -21.55
CA THR A 84 18.31 18.82 -22.39
C THR A 84 17.44 18.90 -23.64
N GLN A 85 16.23 19.46 -23.55
CA GLN A 85 15.39 19.69 -24.74
C GLN A 85 16.05 20.69 -25.71
N THR A 86 16.67 21.74 -25.19
CA THR A 86 17.42 22.71 -26.01
C THR A 86 18.65 22.06 -26.65
N ALA A 87 19.36 21.18 -25.93
CA ALA A 87 20.50 20.44 -26.46
C ALA A 87 20.10 19.45 -27.58
N LEU A 88 19.01 18.70 -27.41
CA LEU A 88 18.47 17.79 -28.42
C LEU A 88 17.95 18.52 -29.66
N ALA A 89 17.41 19.74 -29.51
CA ALA A 89 16.98 20.56 -30.64
C ALA A 89 18.15 21.03 -31.52
N LEU A 90 19.35 21.21 -30.94
CA LEU A 90 20.55 21.62 -31.66
C LEU A 90 21.21 20.48 -32.46
N GLU A 91 20.89 19.21 -32.17
CA GLU A 91 21.44 18.03 -32.86
C GLU A 91 20.48 17.39 -33.88
N SER A 92 19.27 17.94 -34.09
CA SER A 92 18.39 17.45 -35.16
C SER A 92 18.99 17.79 -36.53
N THR A 93 19.69 16.83 -37.13
CA THR A 93 20.05 16.88 -38.55
C THR A 93 18.76 16.76 -39.35
N ALA A 94 18.54 17.70 -40.28
CA ALA A 94 17.35 17.73 -41.12
C ALA A 94 17.09 16.37 -41.80
N THR A 95 16.00 15.71 -41.43
CA THR A 95 15.46 14.56 -42.16
C THR A 95 15.15 14.99 -43.58
N PRO A 96 15.60 14.27 -44.63
CA PRO A 96 15.24 14.62 -46.00
C PRO A 96 13.72 14.48 -46.18
N GLU A 97 13.14 15.53 -46.74
CA GLU A 97 11.72 15.61 -47.09
C GLU A 97 11.35 14.46 -48.05
N PRO A 98 10.31 13.66 -47.77
CA PRO A 98 9.94 12.57 -48.66
C PRO A 98 9.44 13.12 -50.00
N SER A 99 10.08 12.70 -51.09
CA SER A 99 9.67 13.02 -52.46
C SER A 99 8.32 12.36 -52.77
N GLN A 100 7.34 13.17 -53.16
CA GLN A 100 6.04 12.68 -53.62
C GLN A 100 6.21 11.92 -54.94
N THR A 101 6.09 10.59 -54.88
CA THR A 101 5.92 9.74 -56.07
C THR A 101 4.42 9.63 -56.38
N PRO A 102 3.95 9.96 -57.59
CA PRO A 102 2.56 9.78 -57.95
C PRO A 102 2.28 8.28 -58.14
N THR A 103 1.61 7.67 -57.17
CA THR A 103 1.17 6.27 -57.26
C THR A 103 -0.30 6.26 -57.71
N ASN A 104 -0.52 6.22 -59.02
CA ASN A 104 -1.82 5.87 -59.59
C ASN A 104 -1.97 4.34 -59.53
N TYR A 105 -2.45 3.82 -58.40
CA TYR A 105 -2.97 2.46 -58.32
C TYR A 105 -4.19 2.43 -57.41
N VAL A 106 -5.38 2.46 -58.03
CA VAL A 106 -6.63 2.15 -57.35
C VAL A 106 -6.80 0.63 -57.39
N SER A 107 -6.45 -0.03 -56.30
CA SER A 107 -6.83 -1.43 -56.07
C SER A 107 -8.26 -1.44 -55.50
N PRO A 108 -9.17 -2.32 -55.95
CA PRO A 108 -10.47 -2.45 -55.33
C PRO A 108 -10.29 -2.95 -53.88
N THR A 109 -10.72 -2.13 -52.92
CA THR A 109 -10.85 -2.50 -51.51
C THR A 109 -11.77 -3.72 -51.41
N PRO A 110 -11.33 -4.87 -50.89
CA PRO A 110 -12.26 -5.94 -50.56
C PRO A 110 -13.19 -5.42 -49.46
N THR A 111 -14.49 -5.37 -49.77
CA THR A 111 -15.54 -5.09 -48.79
C THR A 111 -15.46 -6.16 -47.70
N ALA A 112 -14.91 -5.79 -46.55
CA ALA A 112 -14.94 -6.62 -45.36
C ALA A 112 -16.41 -6.80 -44.98
N THR A 113 -16.91 -8.03 -45.13
CA THR A 113 -18.22 -8.42 -44.61
C THR A 113 -18.10 -8.40 -43.09
N MET A 114 -18.72 -7.42 -42.44
CA MET A 114 -18.74 -7.39 -40.97
C MET A 114 -19.43 -8.67 -40.49
N THR A 115 -18.65 -9.55 -39.88
CA THR A 115 -19.20 -10.70 -39.16
C THR A 115 -19.95 -10.12 -37.97
N PRO A 116 -21.21 -10.54 -37.69
CA PRO A 116 -21.96 -10.00 -36.57
C PRO A 116 -21.14 -10.18 -35.29
N THR A 117 -20.80 -9.07 -34.64
CA THR A 117 -20.22 -9.08 -33.30
C THR A 117 -21.21 -9.82 -32.40
N PRO A 118 -20.82 -10.93 -31.75
CA PRO A 118 -21.71 -11.63 -30.84
C PRO A 118 -22.16 -10.65 -29.75
N THR A 119 -23.48 -10.48 -29.62
CA THR A 119 -24.06 -9.70 -28.53
C THR A 119 -23.60 -10.31 -27.21
N ALA A 120 -22.96 -9.50 -26.36
CA ALA A 120 -22.50 -9.95 -25.05
C ALA A 120 -23.66 -10.58 -24.28
N THR A 121 -23.45 -11.77 -23.71
CA THR A 121 -24.45 -12.38 -22.84
C THR A 121 -24.63 -11.47 -21.63
N PRO A 122 -25.86 -11.02 -21.32
CA PRO A 122 -26.09 -10.16 -20.16
C PRO A 122 -25.65 -10.89 -18.89
N LEU A 123 -24.99 -10.16 -17.99
CA LEU A 123 -24.64 -10.68 -16.68
C LEU A 123 -25.92 -11.03 -15.89
N PRO A 124 -25.90 -12.06 -15.02
CA PRO A 124 -27.01 -12.27 -14.11
C PRO A 124 -27.17 -11.07 -13.17
N GLU A 125 -28.40 -10.76 -12.75
CA GLU A 125 -28.68 -9.60 -11.86
C GLU A 125 -28.01 -9.73 -10.48
N SER A 126 -27.70 -10.96 -10.05
CA SER A 126 -26.91 -11.22 -8.86
C SER A 126 -26.11 -12.50 -9.00
N LYS A 127 -25.00 -12.57 -8.27
CA LYS A 127 -24.16 -13.77 -8.18
C LYS A 127 -23.47 -13.80 -6.83
N THR A 128 -23.45 -14.97 -6.21
CA THR A 128 -22.66 -15.26 -5.00
C THR A 128 -21.74 -16.44 -5.26
N LEU A 129 -20.48 -16.30 -4.88
CA LEU A 129 -19.48 -17.36 -4.87
C LEU A 129 -19.35 -17.91 -3.46
N ASN A 130 -19.73 -19.18 -3.29
CA ASN A 130 -19.51 -19.92 -2.06
C ASN A 130 -18.19 -20.70 -2.17
N GLY A 131 -17.45 -20.84 -1.07
CA GLY A 131 -16.23 -21.66 -1.01
C GLY A 131 -14.98 -20.93 -0.53
N VAL A 132 -15.02 -19.60 -0.37
CA VAL A 132 -13.97 -18.89 0.37
C VAL A 132 -14.07 -19.27 1.85
N VAL A 133 -12.96 -19.72 2.44
CA VAL A 133 -12.82 -19.92 3.88
C VAL A 133 -12.43 -18.58 4.49
N TRP A 134 -13.32 -17.98 5.25
CA TRP A 134 -13.06 -16.68 5.89
C TRP A 134 -12.14 -16.83 7.12
N GLU A 135 -11.22 -15.89 7.27
CA GLU A 135 -10.32 -15.80 8.42
C GLU A 135 -10.25 -14.37 8.98
N ALA A 136 -10.27 -14.26 10.31
CA ALA A 136 -9.98 -13.01 11.00
C ALA A 136 -8.46 -12.76 10.97
N GLN A 137 -8.02 -11.57 10.57
CA GLN A 137 -6.60 -11.28 10.50
C GLN A 137 -5.93 -11.20 11.88
N GLY A 138 -4.67 -11.60 11.91
CA GLY A 138 -3.71 -11.23 12.94
C GLY A 138 -3.25 -9.77 12.85
N PHE A 139 -2.33 -9.42 13.73
CA PHE A 139 -1.73 -8.09 13.77
C PHE A 139 -0.99 -7.79 12.45
N ASN A 140 -1.30 -6.64 11.82
CA ASN A 140 -0.80 -6.23 10.50
C ASN A 140 -0.93 -7.29 9.39
N ASN A 141 -1.88 -8.22 9.49
CA ASN A 141 -1.94 -9.39 8.61
C ASN A 141 -3.05 -9.31 7.53
N CYS A 142 -3.52 -8.10 7.17
CA CYS A 142 -4.61 -7.95 6.21
C CYS A 142 -4.28 -8.52 4.82
N GLY A 143 -3.08 -8.23 4.29
CA GLY A 143 -2.63 -8.75 3.01
C GLY A 143 -2.55 -10.29 3.00
N PRO A 144 -1.77 -10.91 3.90
CA PRO A 144 -1.67 -12.36 3.99
C PRO A 144 -3.02 -13.07 4.22
N ALA A 145 -3.89 -12.52 5.08
CA ALA A 145 -5.21 -13.08 5.34
C ALA A 145 -6.12 -13.03 4.11
N ASN A 146 -6.17 -11.89 3.39
CA ASN A 146 -6.98 -11.79 2.18
C ASN A 146 -6.44 -12.64 1.03
N LEU A 147 -5.12 -12.78 0.92
CA LEU A 147 -4.51 -13.70 -0.05
C LEU A 147 -4.89 -15.16 0.26
N ALA A 148 -4.80 -15.57 1.52
CA ALA A 148 -5.20 -16.92 1.95
C ALA A 148 -6.69 -17.19 1.67
N MET A 149 -7.56 -16.22 1.99
CA MET A 149 -9.00 -16.30 1.67
C MET A 149 -9.22 -16.45 0.15
N ALA A 150 -8.54 -15.66 -0.69
CA ALA A 150 -8.67 -15.77 -2.15
C ALA A 150 -8.17 -17.12 -2.69
N LEU A 151 -7.06 -17.65 -2.16
CA LEU A 151 -6.51 -18.95 -2.52
C LEU A 151 -7.41 -20.11 -2.07
N SER A 152 -8.05 -20.00 -0.90
CA SER A 152 -8.92 -21.05 -0.34
C SER A 152 -10.10 -21.40 -1.26
N TYR A 153 -10.58 -20.45 -2.07
CA TYR A 153 -11.64 -20.67 -3.05
C TYR A 153 -11.27 -21.76 -4.07
N TRP A 154 -9.98 -21.88 -4.39
CA TRP A 154 -9.45 -22.86 -5.33
C TRP A 154 -8.96 -24.15 -4.66
N GLY A 155 -9.29 -24.34 -3.37
CA GLY A 155 -8.90 -25.52 -2.62
C GLY A 155 -7.43 -25.52 -2.18
N TRP A 156 -6.74 -24.39 -2.25
CA TRP A 156 -5.41 -24.24 -1.66
C TRP A 156 -5.45 -24.59 -0.17
N GLN A 157 -4.37 -25.23 0.32
CA GLN A 157 -4.24 -25.65 1.70
C GLN A 157 -3.28 -24.71 2.42
N GLY A 158 -3.71 -24.13 3.53
CA GLY A 158 -2.95 -23.19 4.33
C GLY A 158 -3.87 -22.17 4.97
N ASP A 159 -3.28 -21.16 5.59
CA ASP A 159 -3.96 -20.08 6.28
C ASP A 159 -3.15 -18.77 6.14
N GLN A 160 -3.63 -17.70 6.77
CA GLN A 160 -2.96 -16.41 6.78
C GLN A 160 -1.53 -16.42 7.37
N TYR A 161 -1.16 -17.42 8.16
CA TYR A 161 0.19 -17.53 8.73
C TYR A 161 1.13 -18.19 7.74
N THR A 162 0.61 -19.13 6.95
CA THR A 162 1.33 -19.74 5.83
C THR A 162 1.70 -18.69 4.76
N THR A 163 0.77 -17.81 4.39
CA THR A 163 1.07 -16.68 3.49
C THR A 163 1.92 -15.62 4.19
N GLY A 164 1.66 -15.35 5.47
CA GLY A 164 2.35 -14.32 6.27
C GLY A 164 3.83 -14.60 6.49
N ASP A 165 4.22 -15.84 6.74
CA ASP A 165 5.63 -16.23 6.94
C ASP A 165 6.52 -15.91 5.72
N TRP A 166 5.94 -15.91 4.52
CA TRP A 166 6.65 -15.59 3.28
C TRP A 166 6.57 -14.10 2.93
N LEU A 167 5.36 -13.54 2.93
CA LEU A 167 5.13 -12.15 2.54
C LEU A 167 5.71 -11.16 3.54
N ARG A 168 5.81 -11.57 4.80
CA ARG A 168 6.03 -10.68 5.92
C ARG A 168 6.77 -11.39 7.05
N PRO A 169 8.02 -11.82 6.83
CA PRO A 169 8.78 -12.65 7.77
C PRO A 169 9.00 -11.99 9.15
N ASN A 170 8.76 -10.68 9.26
CA ASN A 170 8.70 -9.95 10.52
C ASN A 170 7.27 -9.52 10.84
N ASP A 171 6.79 -9.88 12.05
CA ASP A 171 5.42 -9.60 12.50
C ASP A 171 5.09 -8.10 12.71
N ARG A 172 6.07 -7.21 12.51
CA ARG A 172 5.95 -5.75 12.62
C ARG A 172 5.72 -5.01 11.33
N ASP A 173 6.15 -5.56 10.20
CA ASP A 173 5.91 -4.96 8.90
C ASP A 173 4.40 -4.66 8.74
N ARG A 174 4.10 -3.50 8.19
CA ARG A 174 2.78 -2.87 8.21
C ARG A 174 1.96 -3.15 6.97
N ASN A 175 2.61 -3.52 5.88
CA ASN A 175 1.94 -3.68 4.61
C ASN A 175 2.48 -4.90 3.85
N VAL A 176 1.71 -5.34 2.87
CA VAL A 176 2.19 -6.23 1.81
C VAL A 176 1.75 -5.57 0.51
N MET A 177 2.67 -5.37 -0.40
CA MET A 177 2.38 -4.75 -1.70
C MET A 177 1.71 -5.77 -2.64
N PRO A 178 0.84 -5.33 -3.56
CA PRO A 178 0.16 -6.26 -4.48
C PRO A 178 1.10 -7.12 -5.34
N TYR A 179 2.27 -6.60 -5.72
CA TYR A 179 3.26 -7.36 -6.48
C TYR A 179 3.87 -8.51 -5.67
N GLU A 180 3.99 -8.39 -4.35
CA GLU A 180 4.49 -9.44 -3.48
C GLU A 180 3.48 -10.59 -3.39
N MET A 181 2.18 -10.27 -3.35
CA MET A 181 1.13 -11.29 -3.45
C MET A 181 1.18 -12.01 -4.79
N VAL A 182 1.45 -11.29 -5.88
CA VAL A 182 1.63 -11.90 -7.21
C VAL A 182 2.81 -12.87 -7.20
N ASP A 183 3.93 -12.45 -6.61
CA ASP A 183 5.14 -13.27 -6.51
C ASP A 183 4.91 -14.51 -5.66
N TYR A 184 4.21 -14.38 -4.51
CA TYR A 184 3.80 -15.53 -3.70
C TYR A 184 2.97 -16.52 -4.51
N VAL A 185 1.94 -16.05 -5.22
CA VAL A 185 1.07 -16.95 -6.00
C VAL A 185 1.87 -17.70 -7.06
N ARG A 186 2.78 -17.00 -7.76
CA ARG A 186 3.60 -17.59 -8.83
C ARG A 186 4.67 -18.55 -8.32
N GLN A 187 5.22 -18.31 -7.14
CA GLN A 187 6.37 -19.06 -6.60
C GLN A 187 5.95 -20.19 -5.65
N GLU A 188 4.91 -19.96 -4.85
CA GLU A 188 4.50 -20.84 -3.75
C GLU A 188 3.22 -21.63 -4.04
N THR A 189 2.60 -21.44 -5.21
CA THR A 189 1.35 -22.15 -5.60
C THR A 189 1.38 -22.65 -7.04
N SER A 190 0.38 -23.45 -7.42
CA SER A 190 0.18 -23.90 -8.80
C SER A 190 -0.80 -23.01 -9.59
N PHE A 191 -1.20 -21.86 -9.05
CA PHE A 191 -2.17 -20.96 -9.67
C PHE A 191 -1.48 -19.88 -10.50
N ASN A 192 -2.21 -19.36 -11.48
CA ASN A 192 -1.86 -18.12 -12.16
C ASN A 192 -2.55 -16.94 -11.47
N VAL A 193 -2.01 -15.75 -11.68
CA VAL A 193 -2.57 -14.50 -11.17
C VAL A 193 -2.35 -13.36 -12.17
N VAL A 194 -3.35 -12.50 -12.28
CA VAL A 194 -3.25 -11.20 -12.95
C VAL A 194 -3.42 -10.09 -11.93
N LEU A 195 -2.59 -9.06 -12.03
CA LEU A 195 -2.69 -7.80 -11.30
C LEU A 195 -2.95 -6.69 -12.31
N ARG A 196 -4.01 -5.91 -12.12
CA ARG A 196 -4.42 -4.84 -13.04
C ARG A 196 -4.89 -3.62 -12.26
N HIS A 197 -4.85 -2.47 -12.92
CA HIS A 197 -5.25 -1.17 -12.38
C HIS A 197 -6.37 -0.56 -13.24
N GLY A 198 -7.06 0.44 -12.72
CA GLY A 198 -8.11 1.14 -13.46
C GLY A 198 -9.37 0.28 -13.66
N GLY A 199 -9.62 -0.69 -12.78
CA GLY A 199 -10.86 -1.47 -12.82
C GLY A 199 -12.12 -0.62 -12.61
N ASP A 200 -13.27 -1.22 -12.93
CA ASP A 200 -14.59 -0.67 -12.66
C ASP A 200 -15.52 -1.73 -12.06
N LEU A 201 -16.71 -1.31 -11.64
CA LEU A 201 -17.69 -2.21 -11.02
C LEU A 201 -18.12 -3.32 -12.00
N GLU A 202 -18.14 -3.05 -13.31
CA GLU A 202 -18.53 -4.04 -14.30
C GLU A 202 -17.47 -5.13 -14.47
N MET A 203 -16.19 -4.78 -14.41
CA MET A 203 -15.06 -5.70 -14.37
C MET A 203 -15.18 -6.65 -13.17
N LEU A 204 -15.44 -6.12 -11.98
CA LEU A 204 -15.69 -6.94 -10.78
C LEU A 204 -16.87 -7.90 -11.02
N LYS A 205 -18.01 -7.39 -11.50
CA LYS A 205 -19.20 -8.23 -11.76
C LYS A 205 -18.93 -9.32 -12.79
N LYS A 206 -18.19 -9.04 -13.88
CA LYS A 206 -17.83 -10.03 -14.91
C LYS A 206 -17.02 -11.18 -14.33
N PHE A 207 -16.02 -10.90 -13.50
CA PHE A 207 -15.24 -11.94 -12.83
C PHE A 207 -16.08 -12.75 -11.86
N ILE A 208 -16.89 -12.10 -11.03
CA ILE A 208 -17.75 -12.78 -10.05
C ILE A 208 -18.80 -13.65 -10.76
N ALA A 209 -19.47 -13.13 -11.80
CA ALA A 209 -20.42 -13.87 -12.62
C ALA A 209 -19.79 -15.13 -13.22
N ALA A 210 -18.54 -15.02 -13.66
CA ALA A 210 -17.76 -16.11 -14.21
C ALA A 210 -17.19 -17.08 -13.16
N GLY A 211 -17.33 -16.82 -11.85
CA GLY A 211 -16.82 -17.70 -10.81
C GLY A 211 -15.34 -17.49 -10.49
N PHE A 212 -14.91 -16.23 -10.46
CA PHE A 212 -13.61 -15.80 -9.95
C PHE A 212 -13.81 -14.74 -8.86
N PRO A 213 -13.45 -15.03 -7.60
CA PRO A 213 -13.33 -14.00 -6.58
C PRO A 213 -12.28 -12.97 -7.00
N VAL A 214 -12.47 -11.71 -6.59
CA VAL A 214 -11.55 -10.63 -6.92
C VAL A 214 -11.00 -10.03 -5.64
N LEU A 215 -9.68 -10.07 -5.47
CA LEU A 215 -9.01 -9.41 -4.35
C LEU A 215 -8.73 -7.96 -4.76
N ILE A 216 -9.17 -7.01 -3.93
CA ILE A 216 -8.96 -5.57 -4.14
C ILE A 216 -8.25 -4.97 -2.94
N GLU A 217 -7.49 -3.90 -3.18
CA GLU A 217 -6.99 -3.01 -2.13
C GLU A 217 -7.89 -1.77 -2.05
N LYS A 218 -8.21 -1.32 -0.83
CA LYS A 218 -9.19 -0.26 -0.57
C LYS A 218 -8.82 0.58 0.63
N GLY A 219 -9.28 1.83 0.65
CA GLY A 219 -9.30 2.64 1.88
C GLY A 219 -10.14 1.98 2.98
N PHE A 220 -9.78 2.26 4.23
CA PHE A 220 -10.34 1.61 5.42
C PHE A 220 -10.57 2.56 6.59
N GLU A 221 -10.61 3.87 6.31
CA GLU A 221 -10.72 4.89 7.34
C GLU A 221 -12.05 4.88 8.11
N ASP A 222 -13.12 4.33 7.54
CA ASP A 222 -14.46 4.33 8.16
C ASP A 222 -14.58 3.22 9.23
N GLU A 223 -13.74 2.19 9.18
CA GLU A 223 -13.80 1.01 10.04
C GLU A 223 -12.86 1.08 11.25
N VAL A 224 -11.95 2.06 11.26
CA VAL A 224 -10.89 2.18 12.25
C VAL A 224 -10.96 3.51 13.00
N PRO A 225 -11.11 3.50 14.34
CA PRO A 225 -11.19 4.73 15.13
C PRO A 225 -9.88 5.53 15.21
N GLN A 226 -8.78 5.00 14.68
CA GLN A 226 -7.41 5.43 15.03
C GLN A 226 -6.95 6.74 14.35
N GLY A 227 -7.82 7.41 13.60
CA GLY A 227 -7.48 8.65 12.90
C GLY A 227 -6.57 8.44 11.68
N GLY A 228 -6.62 9.37 10.73
CA GLY A 228 -5.89 9.31 9.45
C GLY A 228 -6.40 8.26 8.47
N TRP A 229 -5.95 8.32 7.21
CA TRP A 229 -6.27 7.33 6.17
C TRP A 229 -5.40 6.07 6.28
N MET A 230 -5.92 4.89 5.95
CA MET A 230 -5.14 3.64 5.86
C MET A 230 -5.68 2.71 4.77
N GLY A 231 -4.80 1.85 4.26
CA GLY A 231 -5.14 0.77 3.33
C GLY A 231 -5.62 -0.49 4.01
N HIS A 232 -6.38 -1.28 3.27
CA HIS A 232 -6.82 -2.62 3.64
C HIS A 232 -7.15 -3.45 2.40
N TYR A 233 -7.15 -4.77 2.54
CA TYR A 233 -7.52 -5.68 1.49
C TYR A 233 -8.92 -6.28 1.72
N GLY A 234 -9.57 -6.69 0.64
CA GLY A 234 -10.84 -7.41 0.69
C GLY A 234 -11.00 -8.34 -0.49
N VAL A 235 -11.60 -9.51 -0.29
CA VAL A 235 -11.96 -10.43 -1.37
C VAL A 235 -13.44 -10.28 -1.72
N VAL A 236 -13.74 -9.73 -2.88
CA VAL A 236 -15.10 -9.61 -3.41
C VAL A 236 -15.59 -10.99 -3.86
N THR A 237 -16.75 -11.44 -3.37
CA THR A 237 -17.30 -12.77 -3.66
C THR A 237 -18.74 -12.76 -4.14
N ALA A 238 -19.42 -11.61 -4.08
CA ALA A 238 -20.79 -11.51 -4.59
C ALA A 238 -21.13 -10.10 -5.05
N TYR A 239 -22.11 -10.00 -5.95
CA TYR A 239 -22.79 -8.75 -6.27
C TYR A 239 -24.32 -8.99 -6.38
N ASP A 240 -25.09 -7.93 -6.13
CA ASP A 240 -26.54 -7.92 -6.27
C ASP A 240 -27.00 -6.55 -6.79
N ASP A 241 -27.49 -6.51 -8.02
CA ASP A 241 -27.91 -5.27 -8.69
C ASP A 241 -29.23 -4.71 -8.17
N ALA A 242 -30.08 -5.54 -7.56
CA ALA A 242 -31.34 -5.08 -6.98
C ALA A 242 -31.12 -4.27 -5.70
N THR A 243 -30.05 -4.58 -4.97
CA THR A 243 -29.66 -3.89 -3.72
C THR A 243 -28.41 -3.02 -3.85
N GLU A 244 -27.76 -3.03 -5.02
CA GLU A 244 -26.54 -2.30 -5.34
C GLU A 244 -25.38 -2.56 -4.36
N ILE A 245 -25.18 -3.82 -4.00
CA ILE A 245 -24.12 -4.22 -3.06
C ILE A 245 -23.15 -5.24 -3.64
N PHE A 246 -21.91 -5.17 -3.17
CA PHE A 246 -20.97 -6.28 -3.17
C PHE A 246 -20.92 -6.92 -1.77
N LEU A 247 -20.65 -8.23 -1.72
CA LEU A 247 -20.18 -8.89 -0.50
C LEU A 247 -18.66 -9.04 -0.56
N ILE A 248 -18.00 -8.57 0.49
CA ILE A 248 -16.55 -8.62 0.66
C ILE A 248 -16.23 -9.52 1.85
N GLN A 249 -15.33 -10.49 1.65
CA GLN A 249 -14.69 -11.19 2.76
C GLN A 249 -13.62 -10.26 3.34
N ASP A 250 -13.97 -9.56 4.43
CA ASP A 250 -13.08 -8.59 5.08
C ASP A 250 -12.46 -9.23 6.32
N SER A 251 -11.13 -9.33 6.33
CA SER A 251 -10.39 -10.02 7.40
C SER A 251 -10.39 -9.27 8.74
N TYR A 252 -10.68 -7.97 8.75
CA TYR A 252 -10.74 -7.19 9.99
C TYR A 252 -12.16 -7.14 10.55
N VAL A 253 -13.17 -7.00 9.68
CA VAL A 253 -14.54 -6.76 10.10
C VAL A 253 -15.32 -8.06 10.29
N LYS A 254 -15.57 -8.81 9.20
CA LYS A 254 -16.32 -10.09 9.18
C LYS A 254 -16.43 -10.66 7.76
N ALA A 255 -16.85 -11.93 7.68
CA ALA A 255 -17.31 -12.57 6.44
C ALA A 255 -18.55 -11.87 5.86
N ASP A 256 -18.72 -11.97 4.53
CA ASP A 256 -19.88 -11.47 3.78
C ASP A 256 -20.24 -10.01 4.14
N TYR A 257 -19.23 -9.15 4.24
CA TYR A 257 -19.45 -7.77 4.60
C TYR A 257 -20.03 -6.98 3.42
N ALA A 258 -21.28 -6.55 3.57
CA ALA A 258 -22.00 -5.82 2.54
C ALA A 258 -21.50 -4.37 2.40
N TYR A 259 -21.00 -4.04 1.22
CA TYR A 259 -20.67 -2.68 0.79
C TYR A 259 -21.56 -2.29 -0.38
N SER A 260 -22.10 -1.06 -0.38
CA SER A 260 -22.73 -0.53 -1.58
C SER A 260 -21.70 -0.36 -2.70
N TYR A 261 -22.15 -0.43 -3.95
CA TYR A 261 -21.35 -0.17 -5.14
C TYR A 261 -20.59 1.16 -5.04
N ALA A 262 -21.28 2.23 -4.65
CA ALA A 262 -20.66 3.54 -4.44
C ALA A 262 -19.60 3.54 -3.33
N ARG A 263 -19.78 2.75 -2.28
CA ARG A 263 -18.79 2.63 -1.19
C ARG A 263 -17.55 1.88 -1.66
N VAL A 264 -17.71 0.79 -2.41
CA VAL A 264 -16.58 0.09 -3.04
C VAL A 264 -15.81 1.04 -3.93
N GLU A 265 -16.49 1.73 -4.85
CA GLU A 265 -15.84 2.64 -5.79
C GLU A 265 -15.05 3.75 -5.09
N LYS A 266 -15.65 4.39 -4.07
CA LYS A 266 -15.00 5.44 -3.29
C LYS A 266 -13.71 4.97 -2.62
N PHE A 267 -13.72 3.82 -1.95
CA PHE A 267 -12.52 3.34 -1.22
C PHE A 267 -11.51 2.65 -2.13
N TRP A 268 -11.97 2.03 -3.21
CA TRP A 268 -11.12 1.39 -4.21
C TRP A 268 -10.35 2.43 -5.05
N GLN A 269 -10.94 3.62 -5.25
CA GLN A 269 -10.25 4.76 -5.86
C GLN A 269 -8.94 5.07 -5.14
N ALA A 270 -8.89 4.96 -3.81
CA ALA A 270 -7.68 5.31 -3.06
C ALA A 270 -6.46 4.47 -3.47
N PHE A 271 -6.67 3.33 -4.15
CA PHE A 271 -5.65 2.39 -4.63
C PHE A 271 -5.68 2.21 -6.15
N ASN A 272 -6.00 3.28 -6.89
CA ASN A 272 -6.01 3.28 -8.35
C ASN A 272 -6.83 2.14 -8.99
N TYR A 273 -7.91 1.74 -8.31
CA TYR A 273 -8.78 0.65 -8.73
C TYR A 273 -7.99 -0.66 -9.02
N VAL A 274 -7.00 -0.97 -8.18
CA VAL A 274 -6.16 -2.16 -8.30
C VAL A 274 -6.93 -3.43 -7.96
N PHE A 275 -6.78 -4.48 -8.77
CA PHE A 275 -7.39 -5.77 -8.50
C PHE A 275 -6.50 -6.93 -8.91
N LEU A 276 -6.64 -8.03 -8.16
CA LEU A 276 -6.00 -9.30 -8.41
C LEU A 276 -7.06 -10.38 -8.67
N VAL A 277 -6.81 -11.20 -9.68
CA VAL A 277 -7.59 -12.40 -9.96
C VAL A 277 -6.65 -13.59 -9.99
N ILE A 278 -6.83 -14.49 -9.03
CA ILE A 278 -6.10 -15.76 -8.92
C ILE A 278 -6.96 -16.85 -9.55
N TYR A 279 -6.35 -17.74 -10.32
CA TYR A 279 -7.09 -18.76 -11.06
C TYR A 279 -6.23 -19.99 -11.39
N PRO A 280 -6.83 -21.17 -11.55
CA PRO A 280 -6.14 -22.35 -12.04
C PRO A 280 -5.76 -22.17 -13.53
N PRO A 281 -4.58 -22.65 -13.97
CA PRO A 281 -4.07 -22.42 -15.32
C PRO A 281 -5.05 -22.80 -16.44
N GLU A 282 -5.89 -23.81 -16.23
CA GLU A 282 -6.87 -24.28 -17.21
C GLU A 282 -7.96 -23.23 -17.51
N ARG A 283 -8.13 -22.22 -16.65
CA ARG A 283 -9.11 -21.13 -16.80
C ARG A 283 -8.52 -19.84 -17.35
N GLU A 284 -7.24 -19.82 -17.75
CA GLU A 284 -6.55 -18.63 -18.25
C GLU A 284 -7.27 -17.97 -19.43
N SER A 285 -7.69 -18.77 -20.42
CA SER A 285 -8.42 -18.24 -21.59
C SER A 285 -9.69 -17.49 -21.22
N GLN A 286 -10.40 -17.92 -20.18
CA GLN A 286 -11.59 -17.25 -19.68
C GLN A 286 -11.24 -15.92 -18.99
N VAL A 287 -10.17 -15.89 -18.19
CA VAL A 287 -9.69 -14.66 -17.54
C VAL A 287 -9.27 -13.63 -18.59
N LEU A 288 -8.46 -14.02 -19.57
CA LEU A 288 -8.04 -13.13 -20.65
C LEU A 288 -9.22 -12.63 -21.48
N SER A 289 -10.23 -13.49 -21.72
CA SER A 289 -11.45 -13.08 -22.41
C SER A 289 -12.29 -12.08 -21.61
N ILE A 290 -12.32 -12.17 -20.28
CA ILE A 290 -13.04 -11.23 -19.41
C ILE A 290 -12.31 -9.88 -19.39
N LEU A 291 -10.97 -9.91 -19.25
CA LEU A 291 -10.14 -8.70 -19.28
C LEU A 291 -10.25 -7.98 -20.62
N GLY A 292 -10.38 -8.72 -21.73
CA GLY A 292 -10.36 -8.15 -23.07
C GLY A 292 -9.07 -7.35 -23.27
N PRO A 293 -9.12 -6.05 -23.65
CA PRO A 293 -7.94 -5.22 -23.76
C PRO A 293 -7.10 -5.11 -22.48
N TYR A 294 -7.70 -5.20 -21.28
CA TYR A 294 -6.97 -5.22 -20.01
C TYR A 294 -6.09 -6.47 -19.85
N ALA A 295 -6.15 -7.44 -20.75
CA ALA A 295 -5.17 -8.54 -20.78
C ALA A 295 -3.75 -8.02 -21.00
N ASP A 296 -3.59 -6.94 -21.77
CA ASP A 296 -2.35 -6.18 -21.85
C ASP A 296 -2.23 -5.27 -20.62
N GLU A 297 -1.15 -5.45 -19.86
CA GLU A 297 -0.86 -4.66 -18.68
C GLU A 297 -0.63 -3.17 -19.00
N THR A 298 0.06 -2.87 -20.11
CA THR A 298 0.29 -1.48 -20.53
C THR A 298 -1.04 -0.79 -20.84
N TYR A 299 -1.98 -1.49 -21.50
CA TYR A 299 -3.32 -0.95 -21.73
C TYR A 299 -4.05 -0.64 -20.42
N SER A 300 -4.03 -1.57 -19.46
CA SER A 300 -4.63 -1.36 -18.13
C SER A 300 -4.05 -0.14 -17.41
N LEU A 301 -2.73 0.05 -17.45
CA LEU A 301 -2.06 1.21 -16.85
C LEU A 301 -2.43 2.53 -17.57
N GLN A 302 -2.54 2.52 -18.89
CA GLN A 302 -2.98 3.69 -19.66
C GLN A 302 -4.43 4.07 -19.34
N GLN A 303 -5.33 3.09 -19.20
CA GLN A 303 -6.72 3.36 -18.79
C GLN A 303 -6.80 3.87 -17.35
N ALA A 304 -6.00 3.31 -16.43
CA ALA A 304 -5.90 3.81 -15.06
C ALA A 304 -5.41 5.27 -15.02
N ALA A 305 -4.37 5.59 -15.81
CA ALA A 305 -3.85 6.96 -15.94
C ALA A 305 -4.92 7.92 -16.47
N GLN A 306 -5.63 7.53 -17.54
CA GLN A 306 -6.68 8.36 -18.12
C GLN A 306 -7.82 8.62 -17.13
N LYS A 307 -8.30 7.57 -16.45
CA LYS A 307 -9.34 7.67 -15.43
C LYS A 307 -8.91 8.59 -14.28
N ALA A 308 -7.70 8.38 -13.74
CA ALA A 308 -7.17 9.21 -12.67
C ALA A 308 -7.01 10.68 -13.10
N LEU A 309 -6.53 10.94 -14.32
CA LEU A 309 -6.42 12.29 -14.88
C LEU A 309 -7.77 13.00 -14.97
N GLU A 310 -8.81 12.32 -15.45
CA GLU A 310 -10.18 12.87 -15.48
C GLU A 310 -10.69 13.19 -14.06
N GLU A 311 -10.41 12.31 -13.11
CA GLU A 311 -10.78 12.48 -11.70
C GLU A 311 -10.12 13.70 -11.04
N THR A 312 -8.92 14.12 -11.49
CA THR A 312 -8.23 15.31 -10.94
C THR A 312 -9.04 16.61 -11.07
N THR A 313 -9.96 16.65 -12.03
CA THR A 313 -10.80 17.83 -12.32
C THR A 313 -12.26 17.67 -11.94
N THR A 314 -12.70 16.42 -11.69
CA THR A 314 -14.11 16.10 -11.42
C THR A 314 -14.38 15.74 -9.96
N MET A 315 -13.36 15.29 -9.22
CA MET A 315 -13.44 14.94 -7.81
C MET A 315 -13.01 16.12 -6.93
N THR A 316 -13.39 16.06 -5.65
CA THR A 316 -13.07 17.09 -4.65
C THR A 316 -12.57 16.46 -3.34
N GLY A 317 -11.98 17.28 -2.47
CA GLY A 317 -11.44 16.85 -1.18
C GLY A 317 -10.47 15.69 -1.31
N LYS A 318 -10.56 14.71 -0.40
CA LYS A 318 -9.67 13.52 -0.40
C LYS A 318 -9.62 12.77 -1.73
N GLN A 319 -10.72 12.72 -2.48
CA GLN A 319 -10.78 11.99 -3.75
C GLN A 319 -9.97 12.69 -4.84
N GLN A 320 -9.90 14.03 -4.81
CA GLN A 320 -9.05 14.78 -5.74
C GLN A 320 -7.56 14.56 -5.44
N PHE A 321 -7.19 14.47 -4.16
CA PHE A 321 -5.86 14.03 -3.76
C PHE A 321 -5.52 12.65 -4.33
N PHE A 322 -6.40 11.65 -4.13
CA PHE A 322 -6.18 10.31 -4.66
C PHE A 322 -6.13 10.29 -6.19
N ALA A 323 -6.91 11.12 -6.88
CA ALA A 323 -6.84 11.24 -8.34
C ALA A 323 -5.44 11.65 -8.83
N TRP A 324 -4.85 12.70 -8.23
CA TRP A 324 -3.48 13.11 -8.55
C TRP A 324 -2.46 12.03 -8.21
N TYR A 325 -2.63 11.41 -7.03
CA TYR A 325 -1.72 10.37 -6.56
C TYR A 325 -1.77 9.12 -7.47
N ASN A 326 -2.96 8.69 -7.87
CA ASN A 326 -3.19 7.57 -8.79
C ASN A 326 -2.67 7.85 -10.20
N TYR A 327 -2.80 9.10 -10.67
CA TYR A 327 -2.23 9.51 -11.93
C TYR A 327 -0.71 9.35 -11.89
N GLY A 328 -0.07 9.85 -10.82
CA GLY A 328 1.35 9.63 -10.57
C GLY A 328 1.73 8.14 -10.52
N THR A 329 0.97 7.31 -9.81
CA THR A 329 1.21 5.87 -9.70
C THR A 329 1.13 5.17 -11.07
N SER A 330 0.16 5.55 -11.89
CA SER A 330 0.01 5.00 -13.25
C SER A 330 1.19 5.41 -14.14
N LEU A 331 1.66 6.66 -14.04
CA LEU A 331 2.80 7.16 -14.79
C LEU A 331 4.13 6.52 -14.36
N VAL A 332 4.33 6.26 -13.06
CA VAL A 332 5.48 5.47 -12.56
C VAL A 332 5.51 4.10 -13.23
N ASN A 333 4.37 3.40 -13.26
CA ASN A 333 4.25 2.07 -13.86
C ASN A 333 4.40 2.11 -15.40
N LEU A 334 4.08 3.23 -16.03
CA LEU A 334 4.34 3.51 -17.44
C LEU A 334 5.75 4.06 -17.70
N THR A 335 6.60 4.15 -16.68
CA THR A 335 7.98 4.69 -16.70
C THR A 335 8.10 6.17 -17.09
N ASP A 336 7.00 6.92 -17.08
CA ASP A 336 7.01 8.38 -17.19
C ASP A 336 7.26 9.00 -15.81
N TYR A 337 8.51 8.91 -15.34
CA TYR A 337 8.88 9.40 -14.02
C TYR A 337 8.79 10.92 -13.87
N PHE A 338 8.97 11.66 -14.97
CA PHE A 338 8.85 13.12 -14.95
C PHE A 338 7.38 13.53 -14.76
N GLY A 339 6.47 13.01 -15.59
CA GLY A 339 5.04 13.25 -15.42
C GLY A 339 4.52 12.76 -14.06
N ALA A 340 5.03 11.62 -13.59
CA ALA A 340 4.71 11.10 -12.26
C ALA A 340 5.13 12.05 -11.14
N ALA A 341 6.36 12.59 -11.19
CA ALA A 341 6.84 13.53 -10.18
C ALA A 341 5.96 14.79 -10.13
N GLN A 342 5.55 15.31 -11.28
CA GLN A 342 4.63 16.45 -11.36
C GLN A 342 3.24 16.11 -10.79
N ALA A 343 2.72 14.91 -11.06
CA ALA A 343 1.44 14.47 -10.51
C ALA A 343 1.49 14.35 -8.98
N TYR A 344 2.57 13.82 -8.42
CA TYR A 344 2.76 13.76 -6.97
C TYR A 344 2.97 15.14 -6.34
N ASP A 345 3.72 16.03 -6.99
CA ASP A 345 3.85 17.42 -6.53
C ASP A 345 2.46 18.08 -6.43
N ASN A 346 1.61 17.90 -7.43
CA ASN A 346 0.22 18.40 -7.41
C ASN A 346 -0.61 17.75 -6.29
N ALA A 347 -0.45 16.45 -6.05
CA ALA A 347 -1.14 15.76 -4.95
C ALA A 347 -0.75 16.38 -3.59
N TYR A 348 0.55 16.56 -3.33
CA TYR A 348 1.03 17.13 -2.08
C TYR A 348 0.69 18.61 -1.93
N ALA A 349 0.76 19.40 -3.00
CA ALA A 349 0.35 20.81 -2.99
C ALA A 349 -1.15 20.96 -2.71
N PHE A 350 -1.99 20.12 -3.34
CA PHE A 350 -3.43 20.09 -3.06
C PHE A 350 -3.70 19.73 -1.59
N LEU A 351 -2.97 18.73 -1.06
CA LEU A 351 -3.14 18.32 0.34
C LEU A 351 -2.77 19.44 1.32
N ASP A 352 -1.68 20.15 1.05
CA ASP A 352 -1.22 21.29 1.85
C ASP A 352 -2.26 22.42 1.88
N ASP A 353 -2.82 22.78 0.72
CA ASP A 353 -3.84 23.83 0.58
C ASP A 353 -5.19 23.44 1.21
N GLU A 354 -5.69 22.23 0.91
CA GLU A 354 -7.01 21.75 1.38
C GLU A 354 -7.05 21.55 2.91
N TYR A 355 -5.90 21.23 3.53
CA TYR A 355 -5.82 20.87 4.94
C TYR A 355 -4.98 21.85 5.78
N ASP A 356 -4.66 23.04 5.26
CA ASP A 356 -3.94 24.11 5.97
C ASP A 356 -2.63 23.60 6.61
N GLY A 357 -1.84 22.86 5.82
CA GLY A 357 -0.58 22.24 6.23
C GLY A 357 -0.69 20.92 7.01
N TYR A 358 -1.90 20.49 7.38
CA TYR A 358 -2.10 19.18 8.01
C TYR A 358 -2.13 18.05 6.95
N ASN A 359 -1.47 16.93 7.22
CA ASN A 359 -1.46 15.76 6.33
C ASN A 359 -2.34 14.61 6.87
N PRO A 360 -3.61 14.48 6.45
CA PRO A 360 -4.47 13.34 6.84
C PRO A 360 -4.07 11.99 6.21
N MET A 361 -3.13 12.02 5.25
CA MET A 361 -2.64 10.90 4.45
C MET A 361 -1.19 10.55 4.82
N TRP A 362 -0.74 10.86 6.03
CA TRP A 362 0.62 10.66 6.51
C TRP A 362 1.12 9.19 6.44
N ARG A 363 0.20 8.23 6.25
CA ARG A 363 0.50 6.80 6.03
C ARG A 363 0.56 6.38 4.56
N ILE A 364 0.33 7.27 3.61
CA ILE A 364 0.14 6.85 2.22
C ILE A 364 1.34 6.08 1.67
N THR A 365 2.55 6.49 2.03
CA THR A 365 3.79 5.84 1.63
C THR A 365 4.03 4.47 2.26
N TRP A 366 3.23 4.06 3.25
CA TRP A 366 3.25 2.68 3.76
C TRP A 366 2.60 1.70 2.79
N TYR A 367 1.65 2.19 1.98
CA TYR A 367 0.88 1.37 1.07
C TYR A 367 1.21 1.65 -0.40
N GLN A 368 1.71 2.85 -0.70
CA GLN A 368 1.98 3.28 -2.07
C GLN A 368 3.31 4.04 -2.12
N THR A 369 4.32 3.44 -2.75
CA THR A 369 5.71 3.94 -2.72
C THR A 369 6.08 4.72 -3.99
N GLY A 370 5.14 4.95 -4.90
CA GLY A 370 5.37 5.58 -6.19
C GLY A 370 6.11 6.94 -6.17
N PRO A 371 5.87 7.85 -5.20
CA PRO A 371 6.66 9.08 -5.10
C PRO A 371 8.17 8.85 -4.98
N TYR A 372 8.60 7.79 -4.29
CA TYR A 372 10.02 7.47 -4.17
C TYR A 372 10.63 7.10 -5.52
N TYR A 373 9.92 6.32 -6.35
CA TYR A 373 10.36 6.00 -7.70
C TYR A 373 10.46 7.27 -8.56
N ALA A 374 9.40 8.09 -8.57
CA ALA A 374 9.33 9.29 -9.38
C ALA A 374 10.47 10.28 -9.04
N TYR A 375 10.69 10.54 -7.75
CA TYR A 375 11.75 11.45 -7.32
C TYR A 375 13.15 10.87 -7.54
N TYR A 376 13.35 9.56 -7.33
CA TYR A 376 14.65 8.94 -7.58
C TYR A 376 15.05 9.00 -9.06
N TRP A 377 14.16 8.59 -9.96
CA TRP A 377 14.47 8.51 -11.39
C TRP A 377 14.47 9.87 -12.10
N THR A 378 13.93 10.91 -11.46
CA THR A 378 14.12 12.28 -11.91
C THR A 378 15.38 12.92 -11.33
N GLY A 379 15.99 12.36 -10.28
CA GLY A 379 17.19 12.94 -9.64
C GLY A 379 16.88 13.88 -8.46
N ARG A 380 15.63 13.89 -7.99
CA ARG A 380 15.17 14.68 -6.83
C ARG A 380 15.45 13.94 -5.52
N TYR A 381 16.72 13.63 -5.31
CA TYR A 381 17.16 12.79 -4.19
C TYR A 381 16.89 13.44 -2.83
N GLU A 382 16.97 14.77 -2.72
CA GLU A 382 16.67 15.49 -1.46
C GLU A 382 15.17 15.48 -1.16
N ASP A 383 14.31 15.64 -2.17
CA ASP A 383 12.86 15.50 -2.00
C ASP A 383 12.49 14.08 -1.55
N LEU A 384 13.13 13.05 -2.11
CA LEU A 384 12.96 11.67 -1.68
C LEU A 384 13.39 11.49 -0.22
N ILE A 385 14.58 11.94 0.15
CA ILE A 385 15.11 11.82 1.52
C ILE A 385 14.17 12.51 2.51
N ARG A 386 13.71 13.74 2.21
CA ARG A 386 12.75 14.45 3.07
C ARG A 386 11.43 13.71 3.23
N LEU A 387 10.86 13.19 2.13
CA LEU A 387 9.62 12.41 2.20
C LEU A 387 9.82 11.12 3.03
N ALA A 388 10.97 10.45 2.88
CA ALA A 388 11.30 9.26 3.64
C ALA A 388 11.53 9.56 5.13
N ASP A 389 12.24 10.64 5.46
CA ASP A 389 12.43 11.12 6.83
C ASP A 389 11.09 11.42 7.50
N LEU A 390 10.20 12.13 6.80
CA LEU A 390 8.85 12.43 7.27
C LEU A 390 8.02 11.16 7.48
N THR A 391 8.10 10.21 6.54
CA THR A 391 7.39 8.94 6.65
C THR A 391 7.90 8.16 7.88
N ILE A 392 9.21 8.09 8.09
CA ILE A 392 9.82 7.39 9.22
C ILE A 392 9.47 8.07 10.54
N SER A 393 9.47 9.41 10.60
CA SER A 393 9.14 10.15 11.83
C SER A 393 7.70 9.88 12.29
N TYR A 394 6.76 9.73 11.35
CA TYR A 394 5.37 9.36 11.63
C TYR A 394 5.15 7.86 11.84
N SER A 395 6.11 7.01 11.50
CA SER A 395 5.96 5.55 11.55
C SER A 395 6.16 4.95 12.94
N SER A 396 5.95 5.74 13.99
CA SER A 396 5.93 5.33 15.40
C SER A 396 7.26 4.87 16.00
N VAL A 397 7.20 4.35 17.23
CA VAL A 397 8.32 3.69 17.92
C VAL A 397 8.95 2.53 17.15
N GLU A 398 8.23 1.94 16.20
CA GLU A 398 8.68 0.77 15.41
C GLU A 398 8.40 1.06 13.91
N PRO A 399 9.31 1.78 13.21
CA PRO A 399 9.16 2.17 11.80
C PRO A 399 9.45 1.00 10.85
N ALA A 400 8.63 -0.05 10.96
CA ALA A 400 8.63 -1.24 10.12
C ALA A 400 7.96 -0.95 8.77
N ILE A 401 8.72 -0.26 7.93
CA ILE A 401 8.39 0.20 6.57
C ILE A 401 9.66 0.11 5.72
N GLU A 402 10.12 -1.11 5.45
CA GLU A 402 11.41 -1.41 4.85
C GLU A 402 11.66 -0.72 3.50
N GLU A 403 10.64 -0.53 2.67
CA GLU A 403 10.78 0.12 1.36
C GLU A 403 11.25 1.56 1.53
N THR A 404 10.72 2.28 2.52
CA THR A 404 11.12 3.66 2.80
C THR A 404 12.60 3.74 3.15
N TRP A 405 13.12 2.78 3.93
CA TRP A 405 14.54 2.70 4.27
C TRP A 405 15.40 2.45 3.02
N VAL A 406 15.01 1.48 2.18
CA VAL A 406 15.72 1.19 0.92
C VAL A 406 15.73 2.37 -0.02
N TRP A 407 14.60 3.06 -0.20
CA TRP A 407 14.53 4.21 -1.09
C TRP A 407 15.38 5.38 -0.61
N ARG A 408 15.36 5.67 0.70
CA ARG A 408 16.21 6.71 1.29
C ARG A 408 17.70 6.36 1.13
N ALA A 409 18.06 5.10 1.33
CA ALA A 409 19.41 4.61 1.11
C ALA A 409 19.87 4.82 -0.34
N ARG A 410 19.03 4.46 -1.32
CA ARG A 410 19.33 4.67 -2.74
C ARG A 410 19.59 6.14 -3.07
N ALA A 411 18.77 7.05 -2.55
CA ALA A 411 18.97 8.49 -2.72
C ALA A 411 20.29 8.97 -2.08
N LYS A 412 20.61 8.49 -0.88
CA LYS A 412 21.90 8.77 -0.21
C LYS A 412 23.09 8.27 -1.01
N VAL A 413 23.02 7.06 -1.60
CA VAL A 413 24.05 6.55 -2.53
C VAL A 413 24.23 7.51 -3.71
N ALA A 414 23.13 7.96 -4.32
CA ALA A 414 23.18 8.88 -5.46
C ALA A 414 23.80 10.25 -5.11
N LEU A 415 23.65 10.69 -3.86
CA LEU A 415 24.28 11.91 -3.33
C LEU A 415 25.71 11.68 -2.77
N GLY A 416 26.19 10.43 -2.75
CA GLY A 416 27.52 10.07 -2.24
C GLY A 416 27.61 9.84 -0.72
N ASP A 417 26.49 9.88 0.00
CA ASP A 417 26.41 9.50 1.42
C ASP A 417 26.33 7.97 1.57
N LEU A 418 27.47 7.31 1.36
CA LEU A 418 27.54 5.85 1.43
C LEU A 418 27.36 5.32 2.86
N GLU A 419 27.84 6.06 3.88
CA GLU A 419 27.72 5.65 5.28
C GLU A 419 26.25 5.65 5.71
N GLY A 420 25.52 6.74 5.45
CA GLY A 420 24.10 6.84 5.73
C GLY A 420 23.25 5.86 4.92
N ALA A 421 23.66 5.51 3.70
CA ALA A 421 22.98 4.49 2.90
C ALA A 421 23.13 3.08 3.50
N ILE A 422 24.34 2.71 3.94
CA ILE A 422 24.60 1.42 4.59
C ILE A 422 23.77 1.28 5.89
N GLU A 423 23.67 2.36 6.67
CA GLU A 423 22.81 2.39 7.86
C GLU A 423 21.34 2.12 7.53
N ASP A 424 20.83 2.74 6.47
CA ASP A 424 19.45 2.59 6.04
C ASP A 424 19.16 1.20 5.46
N TYR A 425 20.05 0.63 4.64
CA TYR A 425 19.88 -0.76 4.16
C TYR A 425 19.89 -1.77 5.32
N ARG A 426 20.75 -1.57 6.32
CA ARG A 426 20.73 -2.39 7.54
C ARG A 426 19.47 -2.17 8.37
N ALA A 427 18.91 -0.96 8.37
CA ALA A 427 17.64 -0.70 9.01
C ALA A 427 16.49 -1.44 8.30
N ALA A 428 16.49 -1.48 6.96
CA ALA A 428 15.56 -2.28 6.18
C ALA A 428 15.65 -3.78 6.57
N LEU A 429 16.86 -4.34 6.66
CA LEU A 429 17.05 -5.75 7.04
C LEU A 429 16.67 -6.10 8.49
N LYS A 430 16.56 -5.11 9.38
CA LYS A 430 15.97 -5.35 10.73
C LYS A 430 14.47 -5.63 10.64
N TRP A 431 13.80 -5.00 9.68
CA TRP A 431 12.37 -5.15 9.46
C TRP A 431 12.04 -6.26 8.48
N HIS A 432 12.88 -6.50 7.49
CA HIS A 432 12.75 -7.62 6.54
C HIS A 432 14.06 -8.42 6.46
N PRO A 433 14.32 -9.34 7.42
CA PRO A 433 15.52 -10.16 7.39
C PRO A 433 15.58 -11.04 6.14
N GLY A 434 16.74 -11.09 5.49
CA GLY A 434 16.93 -11.90 4.27
C GLY A 434 16.35 -11.25 3.00
N TRP A 435 15.98 -9.97 3.04
CA TRP A 435 15.41 -9.32 1.87
C TRP A 435 16.46 -9.11 0.77
N ALA A 436 16.34 -9.86 -0.31
CA ALA A 436 17.31 -9.88 -1.41
C ALA A 436 17.62 -8.49 -1.98
N ILE A 437 16.65 -7.56 -1.96
CA ILE A 437 16.85 -6.18 -2.41
C ILE A 437 17.90 -5.49 -1.54
N ALA A 438 17.70 -5.40 -0.23
CA ALA A 438 18.64 -4.71 0.66
C ALA A 438 20.00 -5.45 0.76
N GLU A 439 20.01 -6.77 0.74
CA GLU A 439 21.25 -7.56 0.73
C GLU A 439 22.11 -7.32 -0.53
N SER A 440 21.46 -7.26 -1.70
CA SER A 440 22.13 -6.98 -2.97
C SER A 440 22.70 -5.57 -3.01
N GLU A 441 21.98 -4.57 -2.49
CA GLU A 441 22.44 -3.19 -2.43
C GLU A 441 23.67 -3.04 -1.50
N LEU A 442 23.65 -3.66 -0.31
CA LEU A 442 24.81 -3.71 0.59
C LEU A 442 26.01 -4.41 -0.06
N SER A 443 25.77 -5.54 -0.72
CA SER A 443 26.82 -6.29 -1.42
C SER A 443 27.41 -5.47 -2.57
N GLY A 444 26.58 -4.71 -3.29
CA GLY A 444 27.00 -3.77 -4.34
C GLY A 444 27.90 -2.64 -3.82
N LEU A 445 27.72 -2.24 -2.55
CA LEU A 445 28.60 -1.31 -1.84
C LEU A 445 29.83 -1.97 -1.21
N GLY A 446 30.03 -3.29 -1.41
CA GLY A 446 31.14 -4.05 -0.83
C GLY A 446 30.99 -4.32 0.67
N VAL A 447 29.76 -4.25 1.20
CA VAL A 447 29.44 -4.46 2.61
C VAL A 447 28.70 -5.79 2.77
N THR A 448 29.09 -6.60 3.75
CA THR A 448 28.34 -7.80 4.11
C THR A 448 27.03 -7.40 4.79
N PRO A 449 25.88 -7.97 4.37
CA PRO A 449 24.57 -7.69 4.93
C PRO A 449 24.48 -7.75 6.46
#